data_AF-A0A7S3GU15-F1
#
_entry.id   AF-A0A7S3GU15-F1
#
_cell.length_a   1.000
_cell.length_b   1.000
_cell.length_c   1.000
_cell.angle_alpha   90.00
_cell.angle_beta   90.00
_cell.angle_gamma   90.00
#
_symmetry.space_group_name_H-M   'P 1'
#
loop_
_entity.id
_entity.type
_entity.pdbx_description
1 polymer ?
#
loop_
_entity_poly.entity_id
_entity_poly.type
_entity_poly.pdbx_seq_one_letter_code
_entity_poly.pdbx_strand_id
1 'polypeptide(L)'
;QTSDGGKEAARRKMAQLPRTARVEWLDDGNPWPLVSMRNVYILAGMPTAFQRMFQRAAKDGRFDNARRWVAESLWLDADEEEVLEALQETVDEFMFVEIGSYPAVAAEGRRRLNIAFESFDAAAV
;
A
#
# COMPACT_ATOMS: atom_id res chain seq x y z
N GLN A 1 10.65 5.68 34.44
CA GLN A 1 9.58 4.71 34.79
C GLN A 1 8.30 5.51 35.00
N THR A 2 7.31 5.39 34.12
CA THR A 2 6.06 6.16 34.22
C THR A 2 5.20 5.59 35.34
N SER A 3 4.73 6.43 36.27
CA SER A 3 3.80 6.04 37.34
C SER A 3 2.52 5.41 36.75
N ASP A 4 1.88 4.52 37.50
CA ASP A 4 0.73 3.76 37.02
C ASP A 4 -0.43 4.67 36.59
N GLY A 5 -0.62 5.79 37.30
CA GLY A 5 -1.56 6.84 36.92
C GLY A 5 -1.23 7.56 35.59
N GLY A 6 0.06 7.69 35.26
CA GLY A 6 0.49 8.27 33.99
C GLY A 6 0.21 7.34 32.80
N LYS A 7 0.40 6.03 32.98
CA LYS A 7 0.05 5.02 31.96
C LYS A 7 -1.46 5.00 31.70
N GLU A 8 -2.25 5.08 32.75
CA GLU A 8 -3.70 5.07 32.66
C GLU A 8 -4.24 6.34 31.96
N ALA A 9 -3.70 7.52 32.28
CA ALA A 9 -4.04 8.76 31.56
C ALA A 9 -3.71 8.68 30.06
N ALA A 10 -2.55 8.09 29.72
CA ALA A 10 -2.15 7.89 28.33
C ALA A 10 -3.09 6.94 27.58
N ARG A 11 -3.50 5.82 28.21
CA ARG A 11 -4.48 4.87 27.65
C ARG A 11 -5.83 5.53 27.40
N ARG A 12 -6.33 6.32 28.37
CA ARG A 12 -7.58 7.09 28.19
C ARG A 12 -7.50 8.07 27.04
N LYS A 13 -6.36 8.75 26.86
CA LYS A 13 -6.16 9.65 25.72
C LYS A 13 -6.22 8.90 24.39
N MET A 14 -5.60 7.72 24.29
CA MET A 14 -5.67 6.88 23.09
C MET A 14 -7.08 6.35 22.80
N ALA A 15 -7.92 6.19 23.83
CA ALA A 15 -9.30 5.73 23.70
C ALA A 15 -10.32 6.85 23.39
N GLN A 16 -9.89 8.11 23.29
CA GLN A 16 -10.78 9.21 22.93
C GLN A 16 -11.06 9.20 21.43
N LEU A 17 -12.29 8.84 21.08
CA LEU A 17 -12.75 8.76 19.70
C LEU A 17 -14.02 9.60 19.49
N PRO A 18 -14.25 10.12 18.27
CA PRO A 18 -15.52 10.74 17.91
C PRO A 18 -16.70 9.79 18.16
N ARG A 19 -17.87 10.33 18.54
CA ARG A 19 -19.08 9.52 18.80
C ARG A 19 -19.50 8.64 17.62
N THR A 20 -19.21 9.07 16.40
CA THR A 20 -19.55 8.37 15.16
C THR A 20 -18.46 7.38 14.71
N ALA A 21 -17.39 7.22 15.48
CA ALA A 21 -16.34 6.26 15.17
C ALA A 21 -16.85 4.83 15.42
N ARG A 22 -16.50 3.93 14.50
CA ARG A 22 -16.65 2.48 14.67
C ARG A 22 -15.32 1.91 15.10
N VAL A 23 -15.34 1.03 16.09
CA VAL A 23 -14.17 0.37 16.65
C VAL A 23 -14.38 -1.13 16.51
N GLU A 24 -13.53 -1.77 15.70
CA GLU A 24 -13.67 -3.19 15.38
C GLU A 24 -12.42 -3.94 15.86
N TRP A 25 -12.58 -4.71 16.94
CA TRP A 25 -11.57 -5.66 17.43
C TRP A 25 -11.78 -7.01 16.72
N LEU A 26 -10.75 -7.51 16.05
CA LEU A 26 -10.79 -8.85 15.46
C LEU A 26 -9.85 -9.78 16.18
N ASP A 27 -10.14 -11.07 16.06
CA ASP A 27 -9.34 -12.15 16.61
C ASP A 27 -8.20 -12.54 15.63
N ASP A 28 -7.34 -11.56 15.32
CA ASP A 28 -6.18 -11.71 14.41
C ASP A 28 -4.83 -11.55 15.12
N GLY A 29 -4.86 -11.46 16.46
CA GLY A 29 -3.69 -11.24 17.30
C GLY A 29 -3.09 -9.83 17.20
N ASN A 30 -3.69 -8.90 16.44
CA ASN A 30 -3.26 -7.52 16.39
C ASN A 30 -3.73 -6.77 17.65
N PRO A 31 -2.84 -6.13 18.43
CA PRO A 31 -3.22 -5.39 19.62
C PRO A 31 -3.99 -4.09 19.32
N TRP A 32 -4.15 -3.72 18.05
CA TRP A 32 -4.79 -2.46 17.63
C TRP A 32 -6.13 -2.70 16.94
N PRO A 33 -7.21 -1.99 17.33
CA PRO A 33 -8.49 -2.10 16.66
C PRO A 33 -8.46 -1.36 15.32
N LEU A 34 -9.28 -1.81 14.37
CA LEU A 34 -9.57 -0.99 13.19
C LEU A 34 -10.59 0.08 13.61
N VAL A 35 -10.15 1.34 13.60
CA VAL A 35 -11.03 2.48 13.87
C VAL A 35 -11.38 3.16 12.55
N SER A 36 -12.67 3.37 12.31
CA SER A 36 -13.15 4.06 11.11
C SER A 36 -14.24 5.06 11.41
N MET A 37 -14.33 6.10 10.57
CA MET A 37 -15.40 7.07 10.58
C MET A 37 -15.70 7.49 9.14
N ARG A 38 -16.87 7.09 8.62
CA ARG A 38 -17.22 7.26 7.19
C ARG A 38 -16.15 6.60 6.31
N ASN A 39 -15.48 7.36 5.45
CA ASN A 39 -14.38 6.92 4.58
C ASN A 39 -12.98 7.16 5.18
N VAL A 40 -12.89 7.53 6.46
CA VAL A 40 -11.61 7.74 7.17
C VAL A 40 -11.28 6.51 7.98
N TYR A 41 -10.08 5.98 7.80
CA TYR A 41 -9.55 4.83 8.54
C TYR A 41 -8.31 5.26 9.32
N ILE A 42 -8.25 4.87 10.59
CA ILE A 42 -7.08 5.11 11.44
C ILE A 42 -6.33 3.78 11.53
N LEU A 43 -5.09 3.80 11.04
CA LEU A 43 -4.20 2.65 11.01
C LEU A 43 -3.00 2.94 11.90
N ALA A 44 -2.44 1.90 12.53
CA ALA A 44 -1.26 2.05 13.37
C ALA A 44 -0.06 2.53 12.54
N GLY A 45 0.80 3.38 13.11
CA GLY A 45 1.98 3.90 12.40
C GLY A 45 3.11 2.89 12.21
N MET A 46 3.11 1.78 12.95
CA MET A 46 4.08 0.70 12.76
C MET A 46 3.78 -0.04 11.44
N PRO A 47 4.73 -0.13 10.48
CA PRO A 47 4.46 -0.65 9.13
C PRO A 47 3.80 -2.03 9.10
N THR A 48 4.23 -2.95 9.96
CA THR A 48 3.68 -4.31 10.02
C THR A 48 2.23 -4.34 10.52
N ALA A 49 1.89 -3.53 11.53
CA ALA A 49 0.51 -3.40 12.00
C ALA A 49 -0.36 -2.66 10.99
N PHE A 50 0.17 -1.58 10.38
CA PHE A 50 -0.48 -0.87 9.29
C PHE A 50 -0.92 -1.83 8.19
N GLN A 51 0.03 -2.63 7.68
CA GLN A 51 -0.21 -3.55 6.57
C GLN A 51 -1.29 -4.58 6.91
N ARG A 52 -1.24 -5.16 8.11
CA ARG A 52 -2.26 -6.12 8.58
C ARG A 52 -3.64 -5.47 8.67
N MET A 53 -3.74 -4.28 9.28
CA MET A 53 -4.99 -3.55 9.42
C MET A 53 -5.58 -3.14 8.06
N PHE A 54 -4.72 -2.71 7.14
CA PHE A 54 -5.12 -2.34 5.77
C PHE A 54 -5.62 -3.56 4.99
N GLN A 55 -4.86 -4.65 4.97
CA GLN A 55 -5.23 -5.89 4.28
C GLN A 55 -6.54 -6.46 4.82
N ARG A 56 -6.76 -6.37 6.13
CA ARG A 56 -8.03 -6.71 6.77
C ARG A 56 -9.16 -5.84 6.25
N ALA A 57 -9.04 -4.51 6.30
CA ALA A 57 -10.06 -3.61 5.78
C ALA A 57 -10.38 -3.89 4.31
N ALA A 58 -9.36 -4.22 3.51
CA ALA A 58 -9.57 -4.63 2.12
C ALA A 58 -10.34 -5.95 2.00
N LYS A 59 -10.00 -6.98 2.78
CA LYS A 59 -10.69 -8.28 2.79
C LYS A 59 -12.15 -8.19 3.24
N ASP A 60 -12.47 -7.23 4.11
CA ASP A 60 -13.85 -6.97 4.57
C ASP A 60 -14.69 -6.21 3.52
N GLY A 61 -14.17 -6.06 2.29
CA GLY A 61 -14.86 -5.43 1.17
C GLY A 61 -14.96 -3.91 1.27
N ARG A 62 -14.17 -3.26 2.13
CA ARG A 62 -14.29 -1.80 2.34
C ARG A 62 -13.87 -0.97 1.14
N PHE A 63 -13.16 -1.59 0.18
CA PHE A 63 -12.66 -0.95 -1.02
C PHE A 63 -13.18 -1.59 -2.32
N ASP A 64 -14.19 -2.48 -2.26
CA ASP A 64 -14.65 -3.25 -3.42
C ASP A 64 -15.25 -2.40 -4.55
N ASN A 65 -15.79 -1.23 -4.22
CA ASN A 65 -16.35 -0.29 -5.20
C ASN A 65 -15.30 0.68 -5.78
N ALA A 66 -14.03 0.55 -5.39
CA ALA A 66 -12.97 1.36 -5.97
C ALA A 66 -12.68 0.91 -7.40
N ARG A 67 -12.37 1.85 -8.30
CA ARG A 67 -11.86 1.52 -9.62
C ARG A 67 -10.54 0.76 -9.45
N ARG A 68 -10.44 -0.44 -10.02
CA ARG A 68 -9.26 -1.30 -9.87
C ARG A 68 -8.10 -0.73 -10.66
N TRP A 69 -7.04 -0.35 -9.95
CA TRP A 69 -5.72 -0.05 -10.50
C TRP A 69 -4.92 -1.36 -10.55
N VAL A 70 -4.45 -1.74 -11.72
CA VAL A 70 -3.61 -2.93 -11.93
C VAL A 70 -2.19 -2.44 -12.15
N ALA A 71 -1.24 -3.14 -11.54
CA ALA A 71 0.18 -2.87 -11.68
C ALA A 71 0.91 -4.20 -11.92
N GLU A 72 1.61 -4.30 -13.05
CA GLU A 72 2.49 -5.42 -13.37
C GLU A 72 3.94 -4.93 -13.45
N SER A 73 4.89 -5.86 -13.37
CA SER A 73 6.31 -5.52 -13.33
C SER A 73 7.16 -6.53 -14.08
N LEU A 74 8.01 -6.01 -14.96
CA LEU A 74 8.98 -6.77 -15.74
C LEU A 74 10.39 -6.48 -15.22
N TRP A 75 11.08 -7.53 -14.77
CA TRP A 75 12.46 -7.44 -14.33
C TRP A 75 13.43 -7.84 -15.44
N LEU A 76 14.39 -6.96 -15.71
CA LEU A 76 15.39 -7.10 -16.76
C LEU A 76 16.81 -7.20 -16.18
N ASP A 77 17.66 -7.93 -16.89
CA ASP A 77 19.11 -7.97 -16.67
C ASP A 77 19.82 -6.97 -17.60
N ALA A 78 19.40 -5.71 -17.55
CA ALA A 78 19.86 -4.64 -18.42
C ALA A 78 19.94 -3.32 -17.63
N ASP A 79 20.78 -2.40 -18.11
CA ASP A 79 20.76 -1.00 -17.71
C ASP A 79 19.68 -0.24 -18.47
N GLU A 80 19.25 0.89 -17.90
CA GLU A 80 18.19 1.72 -18.49
C GLU A 80 18.57 2.26 -19.88
N GLU A 81 19.84 2.60 -20.08
CA GLU A 81 20.38 3.06 -21.36
C GLU A 81 20.21 2.03 -22.48
N GLU A 82 20.23 0.72 -22.15
CA GLU A 82 20.11 -0.37 -23.13
C GLU A 82 18.67 -0.55 -23.63
N VAL A 83 17.69 -0.09 -22.87
CA VAL A 83 16.26 -0.27 -23.17
C VAL A 83 15.53 1.03 -23.47
N LEU A 84 16.21 2.18 -23.38
CA LEU A 84 15.60 3.50 -23.46
C LEU A 84 14.78 3.70 -24.74
N GLU A 85 15.32 3.34 -25.90
CA GLU A 85 14.62 3.50 -27.19
C GLU A 85 13.35 2.63 -27.24
N ALA A 86 13.47 1.34 -26.92
CA ALA A 86 12.33 0.43 -26.90
C ALA A 86 11.28 0.83 -25.84
N LEU A 87 11.72 1.36 -24.70
CA LEU A 87 10.84 1.86 -23.66
C LEU A 87 10.07 3.10 -24.14
N GLN A 88 10.75 4.03 -24.82
CA GLN A 88 10.10 5.22 -25.39
C GLN A 88 9.08 4.84 -26.46
N GLU A 89 9.40 3.92 -27.36
CA GLU A 89 8.45 3.39 -28.35
C GLU A 89 7.22 2.78 -27.68
N THR A 90 7.42 2.03 -26.59
CA THR A 90 6.33 1.44 -25.81
C THR A 90 5.45 2.52 -25.14
N VAL A 91 6.06 3.54 -24.55
CA VAL A 91 5.32 4.68 -23.95
C VAL A 91 4.48 5.40 -25.01
N ASP A 92 5.03 5.60 -26.20
CA ASP A 92 4.35 6.28 -27.30
C ASP A 92 3.18 5.45 -27.86
N GLU A 93 3.33 4.12 -27.93
CA GLU A 93 2.28 3.20 -28.39
C GLU A 93 1.14 3.03 -27.36
N PHE A 94 1.47 2.95 -26.07
CA PHE A 94 0.53 2.63 -24.99
C PHE A 94 0.17 3.84 -24.13
N MET A 95 -0.37 4.90 -24.74
CA MET A 95 -0.67 6.19 -24.10
C MET A 95 -1.61 6.15 -22.87
N PHE A 96 -2.31 5.03 -22.62
CA PHE A 96 -3.23 4.84 -21.49
C PHE A 96 -2.67 3.93 -20.38
N VAL A 97 -1.39 3.57 -20.49
CA VAL A 97 -0.64 2.82 -19.49
C VAL A 97 0.43 3.74 -18.92
N GLU A 98 0.48 3.85 -17.60
CA GLU A 98 1.59 4.51 -16.91
C GLU A 98 2.77 3.54 -16.86
N ILE A 99 3.85 3.89 -17.57
CA ILE A 99 5.05 3.05 -17.67
C ILE A 99 6.21 3.78 -16.98
N GLY A 100 6.91 3.09 -16.09
CA GLY A 100 8.06 3.65 -15.36
C GLY A 100 9.22 2.67 -15.22
N SER A 101 10.45 3.18 -15.35
CA SER A 101 11.69 2.45 -15.13
C SER A 101 12.25 2.73 -13.72
N TYR A 102 12.69 1.67 -13.04
CA TYR A 102 13.26 1.75 -11.70
C TYR A 102 14.54 0.90 -11.62
N PRO A 103 15.72 1.53 -11.76
CA PRO A 103 17.00 0.84 -11.57
C PRO A 103 17.10 0.28 -10.15
N ALA A 104 17.52 -0.96 -10.03
CA ALA A 104 17.64 -1.61 -8.73
C ALA A 104 19.00 -1.34 -8.10
N VAL A 105 19.00 -0.58 -7.01
CA VAL A 105 20.23 -0.21 -6.28
C VAL A 105 20.86 -1.40 -5.55
N ALA A 106 20.09 -2.46 -5.26
CA ALA A 106 20.54 -3.63 -4.49
C ALA A 106 19.90 -4.93 -5.00
N ALA A 107 19.83 -5.12 -6.32
CA ALA A 107 19.28 -6.35 -6.87
C ALA A 107 20.20 -7.56 -6.64
N GLU A 108 19.62 -8.64 -6.13
CA GLU A 108 20.27 -9.95 -6.14
C GLU A 108 20.12 -10.60 -7.51
N GLY A 109 21.24 -11.02 -8.11
CA GLY A 109 21.25 -11.73 -9.38
C GLY A 109 20.97 -10.82 -10.59
N ARG A 110 20.12 -11.31 -11.51
CA ARG A 110 19.90 -10.74 -12.85
C ARG A 110 18.72 -9.76 -12.95
N ARG A 111 18.42 -9.03 -11.87
CA ARG A 111 17.23 -8.15 -11.75
C ARG A 111 17.62 -6.69 -11.65
N ARG A 112 18.36 -6.19 -12.62
CA ARG A 112 19.01 -4.87 -12.56
C ARG A 112 18.05 -3.71 -12.79
N LEU A 113 16.98 -3.94 -13.53
CA LEU A 113 15.98 -2.91 -13.87
C LEU A 113 14.57 -3.47 -13.74
N ASN A 114 13.68 -2.72 -13.06
CA ASN A 114 12.25 -3.00 -13.06
C ASN A 114 11.53 -2.03 -13.98
N ILE A 115 10.69 -2.54 -14.88
CA ILE A 115 9.73 -1.75 -15.64
C ILE A 115 8.35 -2.01 -15.05
N ALA A 116 7.72 -0.97 -14.50
CA ALA A 116 6.37 -1.03 -13.97
C ALA A 116 5.38 -0.57 -15.03
N PHE A 117 4.26 -1.29 -15.14
CA PHE A 117 3.15 -0.97 -16.03
C PHE A 117 1.89 -0.85 -15.19
N GLU A 118 1.24 0.31 -15.23
CA GLU A 118 0.08 0.59 -14.39
C GLU A 118 -1.10 1.12 -15.22
N SER A 119 -2.29 0.58 -14.99
CA SER A 119 -3.50 1.07 -15.65
C SER A 119 -4.76 0.72 -14.89
N PHE A 120 -5.85 1.40 -15.25
CA PHE A 120 -7.20 0.99 -14.86
C PHE A 120 -7.83 -0.04 -15.82
N ASP A 121 -7.20 -0.29 -16.97
CA ASP A 121 -7.61 -1.35 -17.90
C ASP A 121 -6.68 -2.55 -17.74
N ALA A 122 -7.20 -3.64 -17.20
CA ALA A 122 -6.43 -4.86 -16.96
C ALA A 122 -6.01 -5.58 -18.25
N ALA A 123 -6.63 -5.30 -19.39
CA ALA A 123 -6.24 -5.87 -20.67
C ALA A 123 -5.13 -5.07 -21.37
N ALA A 124 -4.86 -3.85 -20.89
CA ALA A 124 -3.82 -2.98 -21.43
C ALA A 124 -2.44 -3.21 -20.76
N VAL A 125 -2.41 -4.00 -19.69
CA VAL A 125 -1.22 -4.30 -18.87
C VAL A 125 -0.86 -5.78 -19.00
#